data_AF-A0A9X1K9W7-F1
#
_entry.id   AF-A0A9X1K9W7-F1
#
_cell.length_a   1.000
_cell.length_b   1.000
_cell.length_c   1.000
_cell.angle_alpha   90.00
_cell.angle_beta   90.00
_cell.angle_gamma   90.00
#
_symmetry.space_group_name_H-M   'P 1'
#
loop_
_entity.id
_entity.type
_entity.pdbx_description
1 polymer ?
#
loop_
_entity_poly.entity_id
_entity_poly.type
_entity_poly.pdbx_seq_one_letter_code
_entity_poly.pdbx_strand_id
1 'polypeptide(L)'
;MKISNIRLRPQQLLLSLTVVCGILGIINTETVSSQTTSGDRILRVRPNLSTTFKRRENWYKQSKDITSNEEKCSVRQGTKFFVSAIRRQIQNAPARPQGNTEKLSDYWEVTFEQPLPCQQDTDNNPTWFVYKQHVQELRTVLVP
;
A
#
# COMPACT_ATOMS: atom_id res chain seq x y z
N MET A 1 30.45 -50.76 24.71
CA MET A 1 30.88 -50.22 26.02
C MET A 1 29.65 -50.12 26.94
N LYS A 2 29.79 -49.75 28.22
CA LYS A 2 28.80 -50.02 29.29
C LYS A 2 27.39 -49.43 29.08
N ILE A 3 26.42 -50.14 29.64
CA ILE A 3 25.02 -49.74 29.89
C ILE A 3 24.96 -48.64 30.95
N SER A 4 24.00 -47.70 30.87
CA SER A 4 23.34 -47.10 32.05
C SER A 4 22.00 -46.46 31.69
N ASN A 5 20.92 -46.93 32.31
CA ASN A 5 19.64 -46.20 32.40
C ASN A 5 19.62 -45.41 33.70
N ILE A 6 19.19 -44.15 33.69
CA ILE A 6 18.78 -43.44 34.91
C ILE A 6 17.47 -42.67 34.63
N ARG A 7 16.41 -43.06 35.33
CA ARG A 7 15.20 -42.23 35.49
C ARG A 7 15.37 -41.41 36.77
N LEU A 8 15.06 -40.11 36.72
CA LEU A 8 14.59 -39.37 37.89
C LEU A 8 13.28 -38.66 37.55
N ARG A 9 12.45 -38.45 38.58
CA ARG A 9 11.05 -37.98 38.47
C ARG A 9 10.92 -36.52 38.96
N PRO A 10 9.80 -35.83 38.67
CA PRO A 10 9.68 -34.40 38.92
C PRO A 10 9.49 -34.07 40.40
N GLN A 11 9.84 -32.84 40.78
CA GLN A 11 9.38 -32.20 42.01
C GLN A 11 8.75 -30.85 41.70
N GLN A 12 7.68 -30.54 42.42
CA GLN A 12 6.97 -29.27 42.36
C GLN A 12 7.64 -28.26 43.30
N LEU A 13 7.72 -26.99 42.89
CA LEU A 13 7.87 -25.87 43.81
C LEU A 13 6.83 -24.80 43.48
N LEU A 14 5.67 -24.93 44.11
CA LEU A 14 4.67 -23.87 44.20
C LEU A 14 5.14 -22.87 45.25
N LEU A 15 5.43 -21.63 44.83
CA LEU A 15 5.48 -20.48 45.74
C LEU A 15 4.75 -19.29 45.09
N SER A 16 3.56 -19.05 45.61
CA SER A 16 2.84 -17.78 45.55
C SER A 16 3.57 -16.71 46.40
N LEU A 17 3.22 -15.41 46.40
CA LEU A 17 1.91 -14.78 46.26
C LEU A 17 2.01 -13.32 45.73
N THR A 18 0.85 -12.79 45.33
CA THR A 18 0.50 -11.44 44.82
C THR A 18 1.08 -10.19 45.49
N VAL A 19 1.11 -9.06 44.76
CA VAL A 19 0.61 -7.67 45.08
C VAL A 19 1.28 -6.65 44.12
N VAL A 20 0.68 -5.62 43.49
CA VAL A 20 -0.72 -5.21 43.19
C VAL A 20 -0.72 -4.30 41.92
N CYS A 21 -1.89 -3.87 41.42
CA CYS A 21 -2.13 -3.05 40.21
C CYS A 21 -1.40 -1.68 40.11
N GLY A 22 -1.15 -1.26 38.87
CA GLY A 22 -0.99 0.14 38.41
C GLY A 22 -1.38 0.24 36.93
N ILE A 23 -2.18 1.25 36.53
CA ILE A 23 -2.89 1.27 35.23
C ILE A 23 -2.44 2.46 34.36
N LEU A 24 -2.70 2.34 33.05
CA LEU A 24 -2.68 3.36 31.98
C LEU A 24 -1.34 3.54 31.25
N GLY A 25 -1.37 3.17 29.96
CA GLY A 25 -0.28 3.29 28.99
C GLY A 25 -0.74 2.91 27.59
N ILE A 26 -1.98 3.26 27.23
CA ILE A 26 -2.55 2.91 25.91
C ILE A 26 -1.87 3.75 24.83
N ILE A 27 -1.11 3.08 23.98
CA ILE A 27 -1.03 3.41 22.57
C ILE A 27 -1.24 2.13 21.77
N ASN A 28 -2.50 1.84 21.48
CA ASN A 28 -2.82 1.11 20.27
C ASN A 28 -2.19 1.91 19.13
N THR A 29 -1.14 1.39 18.50
CA THR A 29 -0.81 1.82 17.13
C THR A 29 -1.88 1.27 16.21
N GLU A 30 -3.05 1.92 16.25
CA GLU A 30 -4.03 1.88 15.18
C GLU A 30 -3.34 2.37 13.91
N THR A 31 -2.67 1.43 13.24
CA THR A 31 -2.23 1.59 11.88
C THR A 31 -3.51 1.51 11.06
N VAL A 32 -4.25 2.63 11.00
CA VAL A 32 -5.54 2.75 10.31
C VAL A 32 -5.28 2.63 8.80
N SER A 33 -5.04 1.39 8.38
CA SER A 33 -5.26 0.93 7.02
C SER A 33 -6.75 1.12 6.79
N SER A 34 -7.09 2.25 6.16
CA SER A 34 -8.47 2.62 5.87
C SER A 34 -9.00 1.73 4.75
N GLN A 35 -9.28 0.47 5.11
CA GLN A 35 -10.05 -0.53 4.38
C GLN A 35 -11.50 -0.05 4.32
N THR A 36 -11.73 0.97 3.49
CA THR A 36 -13.06 1.24 2.96
C THR A 36 -13.47 0.04 2.10
N THR A 37 -14.74 -0.30 2.15
CA THR A 37 -15.42 -1.20 1.22
C THR A 37 -14.96 -0.99 -0.23
N SER A 38 -14.58 -2.09 -0.88
CA SER A 38 -14.03 -2.11 -2.25
C SER A 38 -15.17 -1.92 -3.25
N GLY A 39 -15.49 -0.65 -3.50
CA GLY A 39 -16.55 -0.20 -4.39
C GLY A 39 -16.87 1.30 -4.21
N ASP A 40 -16.63 1.84 -3.01
CA ASP A 40 -16.98 3.22 -2.66
C ASP A 40 -15.92 4.27 -3.04
N ARG A 41 -14.75 3.83 -3.54
CA ARG A 41 -13.67 4.72 -3.98
C ARG A 41 -13.46 4.61 -5.49
N ILE A 42 -13.63 5.74 -6.17
CA ILE A 42 -13.36 5.88 -7.60
C ILE A 42 -12.20 6.87 -7.79
N LEU A 43 -11.13 6.43 -8.45
CA LEU A 43 -10.07 7.33 -8.89
C LEU A 43 -10.38 7.84 -10.30
N ARG A 44 -10.47 9.16 -10.46
CA ARG A 44 -10.71 9.81 -11.75
C ARG A 44 -9.48 10.62 -12.19
N VAL A 45 -9.04 10.42 -13.43
CA VAL A 45 -8.07 11.32 -14.08
C VAL A 45 -8.77 12.62 -14.46
N ARG A 46 -8.15 13.78 -14.20
CA ARG A 46 -8.79 15.08 -14.40
C ARG A 46 -9.20 15.30 -15.86
N PRO A 47 -10.30 16.02 -16.15
CA PRO A 47 -10.85 16.10 -17.51
C PRO A 47 -9.93 16.71 -18.57
N ASN A 48 -8.95 17.53 -18.15
CA ASN A 48 -8.07 18.30 -19.05
C ASN A 48 -6.61 17.85 -18.99
N LEU A 49 -6.31 16.70 -18.38
CA LEU A 49 -4.94 16.18 -18.20
C LEU A 49 -4.90 14.69 -18.56
N SER A 50 -4.05 14.32 -19.51
CA SER A 50 -3.57 12.94 -19.61
C SER A 50 -2.55 12.66 -18.50
N THR A 51 -2.30 11.39 -18.19
CA THR A 51 -1.29 11.03 -17.19
C THR A 51 -0.69 9.66 -17.46
N THR A 52 0.48 9.39 -16.87
CA THR A 52 1.08 8.07 -16.85
C THR A 52 1.12 7.57 -15.40
N PHE A 53 0.49 6.44 -15.12
CA PHE A 53 0.72 5.71 -13.86
C PHE A 53 2.04 4.94 -14.02
N LYS A 54 2.89 4.94 -12.99
CA LYS A 54 4.25 4.35 -13.04
C LYS A 54 4.37 3.22 -12.01
N ARG A 55 5.23 2.22 -12.20
CA ARG A 55 5.59 1.28 -11.11
C ARG A 55 6.52 1.95 -10.08
N ARG A 56 6.67 1.33 -8.91
CA ARG A 56 7.45 1.86 -7.77
C ARG A 56 8.90 2.17 -8.15
N GLU A 57 9.48 1.36 -9.02
CA GLU A 57 10.87 1.40 -9.49
C GLU A 57 11.15 2.68 -10.30
N ASN A 58 10.10 3.25 -10.91
CA ASN A 58 10.17 4.32 -11.88
C ASN A 58 9.34 5.56 -11.47
N TRP A 59 8.90 5.68 -10.20
CA TRP A 59 7.96 6.71 -9.77
C TRP A 59 8.39 8.15 -10.11
N TYR A 60 9.71 8.40 -10.10
CA TYR A 60 10.33 9.70 -10.39
C TYR A 60 10.75 9.89 -11.86
N LYS A 61 10.77 8.83 -12.69
CA LYS A 61 11.22 8.92 -14.09
C LYS A 61 10.13 9.58 -14.94
N GLN A 62 10.52 10.34 -15.96
CA GLN A 62 9.54 10.84 -16.93
C GLN A 62 9.06 9.67 -17.80
N SER A 63 7.80 9.70 -18.26
CA SER A 63 7.15 8.54 -18.91
C SER A 63 7.77 8.13 -20.27
N LYS A 64 8.55 9.04 -20.87
CA LYS A 64 9.41 8.80 -22.04
C LYS A 64 10.70 8.02 -21.70
N ASP A 65 11.21 8.13 -20.48
CA ASP A 65 12.47 7.53 -20.03
C ASP A 65 12.26 6.14 -19.38
N ILE A 66 11.02 5.65 -19.37
CA ILE A 66 10.63 4.29 -18.98
C ILE A 66 10.36 3.51 -20.27
N THR A 67 11.12 2.46 -20.55
CA THR A 67 11.02 1.71 -21.82
C THR A 67 9.98 0.59 -21.78
N SER A 68 9.83 -0.11 -20.66
CA SER A 68 8.83 -1.17 -20.51
C SER A 68 7.41 -0.61 -20.40
N ASN A 69 6.46 -1.27 -21.07
CA ASN A 69 5.02 -0.99 -20.96
C ASN A 69 4.37 -1.68 -19.74
N GLU A 70 5.03 -2.66 -19.12
CA GLU A 70 4.60 -3.21 -17.83
C GLU A 70 4.89 -2.24 -16.68
N GLU A 71 5.93 -1.41 -16.85
CA GLU A 71 6.40 -0.42 -15.89
C GLU A 71 5.63 0.91 -15.93
N LYS A 72 4.84 1.16 -16.98
CA LYS A 72 4.10 2.41 -17.19
C LYS A 72 2.75 2.20 -17.87
N CYS A 73 1.71 2.87 -17.38
CA CYS A 73 0.39 2.85 -17.99
C CYS A 73 -0.02 4.25 -18.42
N SER A 74 -0.15 4.47 -19.73
CA SER A 74 -0.65 5.74 -20.28
C SER A 74 -2.18 5.79 -20.17
N VAL A 75 -2.70 6.81 -19.48
CA VAL A 75 -4.12 6.94 -19.17
C VAL A 75 -4.68 8.25 -19.72
N ARG A 76 -5.84 8.14 -20.38
CA ARG A 76 -6.57 9.27 -20.97
C ARG A 76 -7.23 10.14 -19.90
N GLN A 77 -7.42 11.41 -20.24
CA GLN A 77 -8.12 12.38 -19.40
C GLN A 77 -9.57 11.95 -19.12
N GLY A 78 -10.09 12.29 -17.94
CA GLY A 78 -11.46 11.99 -17.54
C GLY A 78 -11.77 10.55 -17.13
N THR A 79 -10.92 9.56 -17.48
CA THR A 79 -11.09 8.13 -17.18
C THR A 79 -11.26 7.87 -15.68
N LYS A 80 -12.14 6.91 -15.34
CA LYS A 80 -12.45 6.48 -13.96
C LYS A 80 -12.00 5.03 -13.75
N PHE A 81 -11.58 4.71 -12.53
CA PHE A 81 -11.26 3.35 -12.07
C PHE A 81 -11.81 3.14 -10.67
N PHE A 82 -12.29 1.93 -10.36
CA PHE A 82 -12.53 1.52 -8.98
C PHE A 82 -11.20 1.09 -8.32
N VAL A 83 -11.01 1.46 -7.05
CA VAL A 83 -9.73 1.29 -6.34
C VAL A 83 -9.91 0.67 -4.95
N SER A 84 -9.37 -0.54 -4.80
CA SER A 84 -9.37 -1.30 -3.54
C SER A 84 -8.48 -0.67 -2.47
N ALA A 85 -7.41 0.03 -2.87
CA ALA A 85 -6.52 0.72 -1.92
C ALA A 85 -5.94 2.04 -2.47
N ILE A 86 -5.82 3.03 -1.59
CA ILE A 86 -5.03 4.26 -1.80
C ILE A 86 -4.16 4.49 -0.56
N ARG A 87 -2.87 4.16 -0.63
CA ARG A 87 -1.88 4.48 0.40
C ARG A 87 -1.30 5.87 0.14
N ARG A 88 -1.63 6.82 1.03
CA ARG A 88 -1.18 8.21 0.92
C ARG A 88 0.20 8.50 1.49
N GLN A 89 0.61 7.72 2.49
CA GLN A 89 1.91 7.80 3.14
C GLN A 89 2.79 6.66 2.63
N ILE A 90 3.59 6.96 1.62
CA ILE A 90 4.49 6.00 0.98
C ILE A 90 5.82 6.00 1.74
N GLN A 91 6.29 4.80 2.08
CA GLN A 91 7.57 4.57 2.75
C GLN A 91 8.41 3.63 1.89
N ASN A 92 9.74 3.72 1.99
CA ASN A 92 10.69 2.80 1.37
C ASN A 92 10.58 2.71 -0.18
N ALA A 93 10.10 3.76 -0.83
CA ALA A 93 10.19 3.87 -2.29
C ALA A 93 11.65 4.19 -2.72
N PRO A 94 12.08 3.79 -3.92
CA PRO A 94 13.42 4.07 -4.42
C PRO A 94 13.79 5.56 -4.37
N ALA A 95 15.05 5.84 -4.02
CA ALA A 95 15.56 7.20 -3.97
C ALA A 95 15.53 7.85 -5.37
N ARG A 96 14.97 9.06 -5.46
CA ARG A 96 14.98 9.85 -6.69
C ARG A 96 16.40 10.40 -6.96
N PRO A 97 16.85 10.47 -8.22
CA PRO A 97 18.07 11.20 -8.59
C PRO A 97 18.03 12.67 -8.20
N GLN A 98 19.22 13.26 -8.00
CA GLN A 98 19.38 14.69 -7.79
C GLN A 98 18.90 15.49 -9.02
N GLY A 99 18.40 16.71 -8.81
CA GLY A 99 17.89 17.58 -9.87
C GLY A 99 16.43 17.35 -10.28
N ASN A 100 15.80 16.24 -9.85
CA ASN A 100 14.36 16.03 -10.10
C ASN A 100 13.49 16.99 -9.27
N THR A 101 12.36 17.44 -9.83
CA THR A 101 11.36 18.29 -9.16
C THR A 101 10.30 17.48 -8.41
N GLU A 102 9.91 16.31 -8.94
CA GLU A 102 8.89 15.41 -8.37
C GLU A 102 9.35 14.84 -7.02
N LYS A 103 8.51 14.88 -5.99
CA LYS A 103 8.78 14.31 -4.66
C LYS A 103 7.86 13.12 -4.37
N LEU A 104 8.29 12.22 -3.49
CA LEU A 104 7.47 11.08 -3.07
C LEU A 104 6.15 11.51 -2.41
N SER A 105 6.15 12.68 -1.76
CA SER A 105 4.97 13.37 -1.22
C SER A 105 3.89 13.69 -2.25
N ASP A 106 4.20 13.59 -3.54
CA ASP A 106 3.34 14.07 -4.63
C ASP A 106 2.63 12.89 -5.32
N TYR A 107 2.88 11.65 -4.86
CA TYR A 107 2.27 10.40 -5.34
C TYR A 107 1.38 9.72 -4.30
N TRP A 108 0.38 8.98 -4.79
CA TRP A 108 -0.28 7.91 -4.04
C TRP A 108 0.17 6.55 -4.58
N GLU A 109 0.34 5.58 -3.69
CA GLU A 109 0.36 4.16 -4.04
C GLU A 109 -1.11 3.70 -4.16
N VAL A 110 -1.52 3.23 -5.33
CA VAL A 110 -2.91 2.87 -5.65
C VAL A 110 -2.98 1.42 -6.13
N THR A 111 -3.90 0.63 -5.58
CA THR A 111 -4.27 -0.68 -6.12
C THR A 111 -5.66 -0.57 -6.74
N PHE A 112 -5.78 -1.01 -7.99
CA PHE A 112 -7.03 -1.04 -8.74
C PHE A 112 -7.78 -2.35 -8.49
N GLU A 113 -9.11 -2.34 -8.64
CA GLU A 113 -9.92 -3.56 -8.52
C GLU A 113 -9.81 -4.44 -9.77
N GLN A 114 -9.71 -3.80 -10.94
CA GLN A 114 -9.52 -4.45 -12.24
C GLN A 114 -8.13 -4.12 -12.79
N PRO A 115 -7.51 -5.02 -13.58
CA PRO A 115 -6.27 -4.71 -14.30
C PRO A 115 -6.41 -3.45 -15.15
N LEU A 116 -5.34 -2.66 -15.23
CA LEU A 116 -5.30 -1.51 -16.13
C LEU A 116 -5.25 -1.97 -17.60
N PRO A 117 -5.66 -1.13 -18.59
CA PRO A 117 -5.64 -1.50 -20.01
C PRO A 117 -4.25 -1.87 -20.58
N CYS A 118 -3.17 -1.57 -19.86
CA CYS A 118 -1.79 -1.96 -20.18
C CYS A 118 -1.37 -3.32 -19.59
N GLN A 119 -2.26 -4.03 -18.90
CA GLN A 119 -1.99 -5.23 -18.09
C GLN A 119 -3.02 -6.35 -18.30
N GLN A 120 -3.63 -6.46 -19.47
CA GLN A 120 -4.73 -7.42 -19.68
C GLN A 120 -4.28 -8.89 -19.53
N ASP A 121 -2.97 -9.15 -19.67
CA ASP A 121 -2.35 -10.48 -19.58
C ASP A 121 -1.53 -10.70 -18.28
N THR A 122 -1.86 -10.01 -17.18
CA THR A 122 -1.13 -10.14 -15.89
C THR A 122 -2.04 -10.54 -14.72
N ASP A 123 -1.89 -11.76 -14.20
CA ASP A 123 -2.66 -12.29 -13.05
C ASP A 123 -2.47 -11.49 -11.73
N ASN A 124 -1.47 -10.62 -11.66
CA ASN A 124 -1.15 -9.82 -10.48
C ASN A 124 -1.62 -8.36 -10.66
N ASN A 125 -2.71 -7.98 -9.97
CA ASN A 125 -3.12 -6.58 -9.78
C ASN A 125 -2.04 -5.82 -8.96
N PRO A 126 -1.19 -4.95 -9.55
CA PRO A 126 -0.08 -4.35 -8.85
C PRO A 126 -0.47 -3.02 -8.22
N THR A 127 0.34 -2.57 -7.26
CA THR A 127 0.28 -1.19 -6.78
C THR A 127 1.00 -0.26 -7.76
N TRP A 128 0.30 0.79 -8.18
CA TRP A 128 0.74 1.80 -9.12
C TRP A 128 0.98 3.14 -8.42
N PHE A 129 2.00 3.88 -8.86
CA PHE A 129 2.29 5.23 -8.41
C PHE A 129 1.54 6.24 -9.28
N VAL A 130 0.66 7.01 -8.65
CA VAL A 130 -0.21 7.99 -9.30
C VAL A 130 0.07 9.39 -8.79
N TYR A 131 0.40 10.32 -9.71
CA TYR A 131 0.69 11.72 -9.38
C TYR A 131 -0.59 12.47 -8.97
N LYS A 132 -0.61 12.98 -7.74
CA LYS A 132 -1.82 13.51 -7.07
C LYS A 132 -2.50 14.64 -7.86
N GLN A 133 -1.71 15.51 -8.50
CA GLN A 133 -2.24 16.69 -9.19
C GLN A 133 -3.04 16.33 -10.46
N HIS A 134 -2.79 15.17 -11.08
CA HIS A 134 -3.48 14.74 -12.30
C HIS A 134 -4.79 13.98 -12.05
N VAL A 135 -5.09 13.66 -10.78
CA VAL A 135 -6.24 12.84 -10.39
C VAL A 135 -7.14 13.52 -9.35
N GLN A 136 -8.28 12.88 -9.11
CA GLN A 136 -9.26 13.19 -8.08
C GLN A 136 -9.76 11.85 -7.49
N GLU A 137 -9.74 11.73 -6.17
CA GLU A 137 -10.51 10.70 -5.47
C GLU A 137 -11.97 11.18 -5.42
N LEU A 138 -12.87 10.37 -5.95
CA LEU A 138 -14.31 10.52 -5.81
C LEU A 138 -14.79 9.41 -4.88
N ARG A 139 -15.82 9.71 -4.08
CA ARG A 139 -16.51 8.72 -3.25
C ARG A 139 -17.95 8.60 -3.70
N THR A 140 -18.49 7.39 -3.62
CA THR A 140 -19.93 7.20 -3.59
C THR A 140 -20.50 7.94 -2.38
N VAL A 141 -21.68 8.51 -2.54
CA VAL A 141 -22.51 8.99 -1.43
C VAL A 141 -23.86 8.31 -1.63
N LEU A 142 -24.25 7.48 -0.67
CA LEU A 142 -25.59 6.94 -0.62
C LEU A 142 -26.53 8.12 -0.30
N VAL A 143 -27.36 8.49 -1.27
CA VAL A 143 -28.45 9.44 -1.07
C VAL A 143 -29.60 8.64 -0.43
N PRO A 144 -30.13 9.07 0.74
CA PRO A 144 -31.23 8.38 1.42
C PRO A 144 -32.59 8.59 0.73
#